data_AF-A0A4R7G2J1-F1
#
_entry.id   AF-A0A4R7G2J1-F1
#
_cell.length_a   1.000
_cell.length_b   1.000
_cell.length_c   1.000
_cell.angle_alpha   90.00
_cell.angle_beta   90.00
_cell.angle_gamma   90.00
#
_symmetry.space_group_name_H-M   'P 1'
#
loop_
_entity.id
_entity.type
_entity.pdbx_description
1 polymer ?
#
loop_
_entity_poly.entity_id
_entity_poly.type
_entity_poly.pdbx_seq_one_letter_code
_entity_poly.pdbx_strand_id
1 'polypeptide(L)'
;MELPFAQSRRSTLGLEWELALVDRQSGDLRSVADQILRSCHEDLPDLGPEDEHPYVKQELLTNTVELITDVCPDVNTGVDQLRETASNVMRHCEPLDVELYCQGSHPFAAPTEQEVTDKERYAELIRRTQWWGRQMVIYGVHVHVGLDDVAQAMPAVNALCNYNAHFQALTASSPYWSGEDTGYASQRALVFQQLPTAGASFQFEEWSGYERAVSDLEHTGVIKDVTEVRWDVRAVPRLGTVELRVCDGLATLEEIAGVAALTQCIVHSTVKDLENGGKVVSMPPWFVQENKWRAARYGLDAEIILNAEGDEMLVTDHLQQELNRLEPVAKELGCADELALVEQMMREGAGYIRQRQVAETHQGDLRQVVLDAAARTRMSINGPRRV
;
A
#
# COMPACT_ATOMS: atom_id res chain seq x y z
N MET A 1 23.75 9.13 -12.55
CA MET A 1 23.86 9.98 -11.35
C MET A 1 24.22 9.08 -10.17
N GLU A 2 24.99 9.54 -9.19
CA GLU A 2 25.17 8.80 -7.92
C GLU A 2 24.01 9.16 -6.99
N LEU A 3 23.26 8.16 -6.52
CA LEU A 3 22.14 8.35 -5.59
C LEU A 3 22.60 7.94 -4.18
N PRO A 4 22.78 8.90 -3.26
CA PRO A 4 23.11 8.58 -1.88
C PRO A 4 22.03 7.69 -1.26
N PHE A 5 22.46 6.59 -0.66
CA PHE A 5 21.59 5.69 0.07
C PHE A 5 21.79 5.93 1.57
N ALA A 6 20.75 6.40 2.26
CA ALA A 6 20.81 6.70 3.67
C ALA A 6 21.06 5.43 4.48
N GLN A 7 21.72 5.58 5.62
CA GLN A 7 21.90 4.46 6.55
C GLN A 7 20.59 4.21 7.30
N SER A 8 20.12 2.97 7.20
CA SER A 8 18.99 2.48 7.97
C SER A 8 19.37 1.23 8.73
N ARG A 9 18.67 0.98 9.84
CA ARG A 9 18.85 -0.28 10.55
C ARG A 9 18.11 -1.37 9.78
N ARG A 10 18.73 -2.54 9.67
CA ARG A 10 18.13 -3.71 9.04
C ARG A 10 16.75 -4.02 9.62
N SER A 11 15.79 -4.26 8.72
CA SER A 11 14.46 -4.78 9.01
C SER A 11 13.59 -3.90 9.92
N THR A 12 13.95 -2.63 10.15
CA THR A 12 13.00 -1.67 10.71
C THR A 12 11.89 -1.38 9.71
N LEU A 13 10.72 -0.98 10.19
CA LEU A 13 9.53 -0.75 9.38
C LEU A 13 9.14 0.73 9.36
N GLY A 14 8.53 1.15 8.26
CA GLY A 14 7.71 2.36 8.18
C GLY A 14 6.42 2.02 7.47
N LEU A 15 5.28 2.44 8.00
CA LEU A 15 3.96 2.12 7.45
C LEU A 15 3.26 3.40 7.01
N GLU A 16 2.63 3.37 5.84
CA GLU A 16 1.79 4.45 5.33
C GLU A 16 0.37 3.89 5.07
N TRP A 17 -0.67 4.59 5.53
CA TRP A 17 -2.07 4.18 5.41
C TRP A 17 -2.93 5.34 4.91
N GLU A 18 -3.37 5.27 3.65
CA GLU A 18 -4.22 6.27 3.03
C GLU A 18 -5.70 6.00 3.38
N LEU A 19 -6.38 6.99 3.95
CA LEU A 19 -7.75 6.89 4.44
C LEU A 19 -8.63 7.96 3.79
N ALA A 20 -9.70 7.50 3.14
CA ALA A 20 -10.75 8.38 2.67
C ALA A 20 -11.66 8.82 3.83
N LEU A 21 -12.21 10.01 3.67
CA LEU A 21 -13.18 10.62 4.56
C LEU A 21 -14.56 10.49 3.92
N VAL A 22 -15.44 9.72 4.56
CA VAL A 22 -16.80 9.45 4.04
C VAL A 22 -17.87 9.96 5.00
N ASP A 23 -18.99 10.41 4.45
CA ASP A 23 -20.16 10.79 5.22
C ASP A 23 -20.77 9.57 5.93
N ARG A 24 -21.05 9.70 7.23
CA ARG A 24 -21.55 8.61 8.07
C ARG A 24 -22.91 8.05 7.61
N GLN A 25 -23.72 8.84 6.91
CA GLN A 25 -25.07 8.43 6.50
C GLN A 25 -25.13 8.03 5.03
N SER A 26 -24.58 8.84 4.13
CA SER A 26 -24.64 8.56 2.69
C SER A 26 -23.54 7.60 2.24
N GLY A 27 -22.42 7.53 2.97
CA GLY A 27 -21.21 6.84 2.56
C GLY A 27 -20.50 7.53 1.39
N ASP A 28 -20.82 8.78 1.04
CA ASP A 28 -20.15 9.50 -0.03
C ASP A 28 -18.90 10.23 0.47
N LEU A 29 -17.96 10.55 -0.42
CA LEU A 29 -16.72 11.23 -0.06
C LEU A 29 -16.98 12.66 0.44
N ARG A 30 -16.19 13.08 1.44
CA ARG A 30 -16.27 14.41 2.06
C ARG A 30 -14.93 15.11 2.00
N SER A 31 -14.87 16.24 1.29
CA SER A 31 -13.69 17.10 1.16
C SER A 31 -13.43 17.93 2.42
N VAL A 32 -13.05 17.29 3.52
CA VAL A 32 -12.81 17.95 4.83
C VAL A 32 -11.41 17.65 5.41
N ALA A 33 -10.48 17.12 4.62
CA ALA A 33 -9.13 16.77 5.08
C ALA A 33 -8.39 17.96 5.70
N ASP A 34 -8.47 19.15 5.09
CA ASP A 34 -7.82 20.36 5.60
C ASP A 34 -8.31 20.76 6.99
N GLN A 35 -9.60 20.55 7.28
CA GLN A 35 -10.15 20.83 8.60
C GLN A 35 -9.62 19.83 9.64
N ILE A 36 -9.59 18.55 9.28
CA ILE A 36 -9.08 17.48 10.15
C ILE A 36 -7.59 17.64 10.42
N LEU A 37 -6.79 17.93 9.39
CA LEU A 37 -5.35 18.18 9.50
C LEU A 37 -5.06 19.35 10.44
N ARG A 38 -5.81 20.45 10.31
CA ARG A 38 -5.68 21.60 11.21
C ARG A 38 -5.99 21.22 12.66
N SER A 39 -7.08 20.49 12.90
CA SER A 39 -7.45 20.07 14.26
C SER A 39 -6.44 19.07 14.85
N CYS A 40 -5.88 18.16 14.04
CA CYS A 40 -4.81 17.28 14.49
C CYS A 40 -3.53 18.06 14.82
N HIS A 41 -3.19 19.08 14.03
CA HIS A 41 -2.06 19.96 14.28
C HIS A 41 -2.24 20.76 15.59
N GLU A 42 -3.44 21.25 15.86
CA GLU A 42 -3.77 21.98 17.10
C GLU A 42 -3.64 21.11 18.37
N ASP A 43 -3.73 19.79 18.26
CA ASP A 43 -3.49 18.85 19.37
C ASP A 43 -1.99 18.73 19.74
N LEU A 44 -1.06 19.25 18.91
CA LEU A 44 0.38 19.23 19.13
C LEU A 44 0.92 20.64 19.47
N PRO A 45 0.95 21.05 20.75
CA PRO A 45 1.27 22.43 21.15
C PRO A 45 2.72 22.85 20.87
N ASP A 46 3.63 21.89 20.67
CA ASP A 46 5.04 22.15 20.36
C ASP A 46 5.29 22.33 18.84
N LEU A 47 4.28 22.11 18.01
CA LEU A 47 4.36 22.24 16.56
C LEU A 47 4.07 23.69 16.15
N GLY A 48 4.95 24.30 15.37
CA GLY A 48 4.76 25.66 14.89
C GLY A 48 3.65 25.74 13.82
N PRO A 49 2.98 26.89 13.63
CA PRO A 49 1.82 27.00 12.74
C PRO A 49 2.05 26.59 11.27
N GLU A 50 3.30 26.66 10.82
CA GLU A 50 3.71 26.34 9.43
C GLU A 50 4.37 24.96 9.33
N ASP A 51 4.57 24.26 10.45
CA ASP A 51 5.21 22.95 10.47
C ASP A 51 4.23 21.87 10.01
N GLU A 52 4.71 20.93 9.20
CA GLU A 52 3.89 19.78 8.81
C GLU A 52 3.65 18.87 10.01
N HIS A 53 2.43 18.35 10.16
CA HIS A 53 2.14 17.34 11.16
C HIS A 53 3.01 16.10 10.91
N PRO A 54 3.68 15.52 11.93
CA PRO A 54 4.62 14.42 11.74
C PRO A 54 3.95 13.16 11.18
N TYR A 55 2.76 12.81 11.68
CA TYR A 55 2.09 11.52 11.39
C TYR A 55 0.84 11.59 10.51
N VAL A 56 0.27 12.77 10.25
CA VAL A 56 -0.99 12.92 9.47
C VAL A 56 -0.67 13.85 8.31
N LYS A 57 -0.68 13.31 7.10
CA LYS A 57 -0.24 13.99 5.88
C LYS A 57 -1.41 14.31 4.97
N GLN A 58 -1.23 15.39 4.22
CA GLN A 58 -2.20 15.85 3.22
C GLN A 58 -1.93 15.16 1.89
N GLU A 59 -2.98 14.55 1.34
CA GLU A 59 -2.90 13.83 0.07
C GLU A 59 -3.36 14.65 -1.16
N LEU A 60 -3.30 14.02 -2.34
CA LEU A 60 -3.74 14.61 -3.60
C LEU A 60 -5.17 15.16 -3.55
N LEU A 61 -6.09 14.42 -2.93
CA LEU A 61 -7.50 14.77 -2.83
C LEU A 61 -7.83 15.34 -1.45
N THR A 62 -8.70 16.35 -1.41
CA THR A 62 -9.11 17.01 -0.16
C THR A 62 -10.07 16.16 0.70
N ASN A 63 -10.39 14.95 0.24
CA ASN A 63 -11.19 13.93 0.94
C ASN A 63 -10.32 12.82 1.57
N THR A 64 -9.00 12.97 1.59
CA THR A 64 -8.06 11.92 2.00
C THR A 64 -7.07 12.44 3.05
N VAL A 65 -6.77 11.62 4.03
CA VAL A 65 -5.63 11.80 4.93
C VAL A 65 -4.72 10.56 4.85
N GLU A 66 -3.42 10.76 4.90
CA GLU A 66 -2.45 9.67 4.98
C GLU A 66 -1.86 9.62 6.39
N LEU A 67 -1.82 8.43 6.99
CA LEU A 67 -1.16 8.22 8.27
C LEU A 67 0.19 7.57 8.04
N ILE A 68 1.23 8.10 8.66
CA ILE A 68 2.59 7.55 8.58
C ILE A 68 3.15 7.27 9.97
N THR A 69 3.97 6.23 10.08
CA THR A 69 4.70 5.91 11.31
C THR A 69 6.10 6.52 11.32
N ASP A 70 6.71 6.52 12.49
CA ASP A 70 8.17 6.59 12.62
C ASP A 70 8.84 5.34 12.03
N VAL A 71 10.17 5.30 12.14
CA VAL A 71 10.95 4.09 11.93
C VAL A 71 10.76 3.14 13.12
N CYS A 72 9.90 2.14 12.94
CA CYS A 72 9.51 1.17 13.95
C CYS A 72 10.49 -0.02 14.00
N PRO A 73 10.83 -0.55 15.18
CA PRO A 73 11.70 -1.72 15.31
C PRO A 73 11.02 -3.03 14.90
N ASP A 74 9.68 -3.09 15.00
CA ASP A 74 8.87 -4.28 14.75
C ASP A 74 7.46 -3.88 14.26
N VAL A 75 6.72 -4.87 13.74
CA VAL A 75 5.37 -4.68 13.19
C VAL A 75 4.42 -4.13 14.24
N ASN A 76 4.51 -4.69 15.44
CA ASN A 76 3.68 -4.40 16.59
C ASN A 76 3.70 -2.91 16.96
N THR A 77 4.90 -2.33 17.05
CA THR A 77 5.11 -0.90 17.32
C THR A 77 4.53 -0.02 16.22
N GLY A 78 4.70 -0.38 14.94
CA GLY A 78 4.16 0.39 13.83
C GLY A 78 2.64 0.39 13.79
N VAL A 79 2.04 -0.78 14.01
CA VAL A 79 0.57 -0.92 14.04
C VAL A 79 -0.04 -0.18 15.22
N ASP A 80 0.60 -0.21 16.40
CA ASP A 80 0.15 0.56 17.56
C ASP A 80 0.22 2.07 17.31
N GLN A 81 1.28 2.57 16.66
CA GLN A 81 1.40 3.98 16.33
C GLN A 81 0.35 4.41 15.28
N LEU A 82 0.08 3.60 14.26
CA LEU A 82 -1.02 3.83 13.33
C LEU A 82 -2.37 3.87 14.07
N ARG A 83 -2.59 2.95 15.02
CA ARG A 83 -3.82 2.91 15.82
C ARG A 83 -4.01 4.18 16.64
N GLU A 84 -2.97 4.65 17.31
CA GLU A 84 -3.01 5.89 18.10
C GLU A 84 -3.31 7.09 17.21
N THR A 85 -2.61 7.19 16.08
CA THR A 85 -2.79 8.28 15.12
C THR A 85 -4.18 8.26 14.50
N ALA A 86 -4.68 7.09 14.10
CA ALA A 86 -6.02 6.93 13.54
C ALA A 86 -7.10 7.24 14.59
N SER A 87 -6.91 6.81 15.84
CA SER A 87 -7.82 7.16 16.95
C SER A 87 -7.88 8.67 17.16
N ASN A 88 -6.73 9.35 17.05
CA ASN A 88 -6.65 10.81 17.13
C ASN A 88 -7.48 11.47 16.01
N VAL A 89 -7.25 11.06 14.77
CA VAL A 89 -7.98 11.57 13.60
C VAL A 89 -9.49 11.31 13.73
N MET A 90 -9.89 10.12 14.18
CA MET A 90 -11.31 9.78 14.37
C MET A 90 -12.03 10.74 15.33
N ARG A 91 -11.38 11.21 16.40
CA ARG A 91 -11.97 12.20 17.32
C ARG A 91 -12.35 13.50 16.61
N HIS A 92 -11.58 13.89 15.59
CA HIS A 92 -11.85 15.09 14.79
C HIS A 92 -12.84 14.84 13.64
N CYS A 93 -13.02 13.59 13.21
CA CYS A 93 -14.08 13.19 12.28
C CYS A 93 -15.47 13.20 12.94
N GLU A 94 -15.57 12.89 14.24
CA GLU A 94 -16.85 12.74 14.94
C GLU A 94 -17.79 13.96 14.82
N PRO A 95 -17.33 15.21 15.09
CA PRO A 95 -18.17 16.41 15.01
C PRO A 95 -18.60 16.79 13.58
N LEU A 96 -17.97 16.20 12.57
CA LEU A 96 -18.23 16.48 11.15
C LEU A 96 -19.18 15.47 10.50
N ASP A 97 -19.65 14.48 11.28
CA ASP A 97 -20.39 13.31 10.80
C ASP A 97 -19.64 12.55 9.70
N VAL A 98 -18.32 12.44 9.87
CA VAL A 98 -17.42 11.72 8.96
C VAL A 98 -16.89 10.44 9.60
N GLU A 99 -16.63 9.44 8.77
CA GLU A 99 -15.93 8.20 9.11
C GLU A 99 -14.62 8.08 8.33
N LEU A 100 -13.70 7.32 8.90
CA LEU A 100 -12.52 6.83 8.17
C LEU A 100 -12.90 5.59 7.36
N TYR A 101 -12.50 5.57 6.09
CA TYR A 101 -12.73 4.47 5.17
C TYR A 101 -11.41 4.14 4.46
N CYS A 102 -11.05 2.85 4.39
CA CYS A 102 -9.93 2.42 3.56
C CYS A 102 -10.26 1.12 2.80
N GLN A 103 -10.16 1.22 1.48
CA GLN A 103 -10.23 0.16 0.47
C GLN A 103 -9.46 0.69 -0.76
N GLY A 104 -9.19 -0.13 -1.78
CA GLY A 104 -8.41 0.29 -2.94
C GLY A 104 -9.04 1.42 -3.78
N SER A 105 -10.36 1.54 -3.76
CA SER A 105 -11.13 2.59 -4.45
C SER A 105 -12.44 2.87 -3.71
N HIS A 106 -13.04 4.03 -3.97
CA HIS A 106 -14.41 4.27 -3.55
C HIS A 106 -15.41 3.65 -4.57
N PRO A 107 -16.43 2.89 -4.12
CA PRO A 107 -17.21 2.05 -5.04
C PRO A 107 -18.12 2.83 -5.99
N PHE A 108 -18.65 3.98 -5.58
CA PHE A 108 -19.62 4.75 -6.40
C PHE A 108 -19.28 6.23 -6.58
N ALA A 109 -18.22 6.75 -5.96
CA ALA A 109 -17.90 8.16 -6.10
C ALA A 109 -17.44 8.44 -7.53
N ALA A 110 -17.83 9.59 -8.07
CA ALA A 110 -17.40 10.03 -9.39
C ALA A 110 -15.98 10.64 -9.28
N PRO A 111 -14.94 10.03 -9.87
CA PRO A 111 -13.57 10.51 -9.71
C PRO A 111 -13.34 11.93 -10.21
N THR A 112 -14.01 12.29 -11.31
CA THR A 112 -13.88 13.60 -11.95
C THR A 112 -14.55 14.73 -11.19
N GLU A 113 -15.34 14.42 -10.15
CA GLU A 113 -16.03 15.41 -9.31
C GLU A 113 -15.29 15.68 -8.00
N GLN A 114 -14.17 14.98 -7.76
CA GLN A 114 -13.41 15.13 -6.52
C GLN A 114 -12.49 16.36 -6.55
N GLU A 115 -12.44 17.07 -5.43
CA GLU A 115 -11.60 18.24 -5.25
C GLU A 115 -10.13 17.85 -5.01
N VAL A 116 -9.24 18.54 -5.74
CA VAL A 116 -7.79 18.35 -5.66
C VAL A 116 -7.19 19.41 -4.75
N THR A 117 -6.25 19.00 -3.91
CA THR A 117 -5.49 19.88 -3.03
C THR A 117 -4.76 20.97 -3.85
N ASP A 118 -4.86 22.23 -3.41
CA ASP A 118 -4.22 23.39 -4.06
C ASP A 118 -2.72 23.47 -3.75
N LYS A 119 -1.96 22.48 -4.25
CA LYS A 119 -0.49 22.47 -4.24
C LYS A 119 0.03 22.36 -5.67
N GLU A 120 1.01 23.19 -6.02
CA GLU A 120 1.60 23.25 -7.37
C GLU A 120 2.00 21.87 -7.90
N ARG A 121 2.58 21.01 -7.05
CA ARG A 121 2.97 19.63 -7.42
C ARG A 121 1.80 18.78 -7.93
N TYR A 122 0.62 18.94 -7.33
CA TYR A 122 -0.58 18.18 -7.67
C TYR A 122 -1.27 18.74 -8.91
N ALA A 123 -1.33 20.07 -9.03
CA ALA A 123 -1.81 20.73 -10.24
C ALA A 123 -0.97 20.32 -11.47
N GLU A 124 0.35 20.22 -11.31
CA GLU A 124 1.23 19.73 -12.37
C GLU A 124 0.99 18.26 -12.71
N LEU A 125 0.81 17.39 -11.71
CA LEU A 125 0.48 15.98 -11.94
C LEU A 125 -0.78 15.85 -12.80
N ILE A 126 -1.88 16.54 -12.43
CA ILE A 126 -3.13 16.52 -13.18
C ILE A 126 -2.95 17.10 -14.58
N ARG A 127 -2.19 18.20 -14.73
CA ARG A 127 -1.89 18.80 -16.04
C ARG A 127 -1.11 17.84 -16.95
N ARG A 128 -0.18 17.06 -16.41
CA ARG A 128 0.63 16.11 -17.19
C ARG A 128 -0.16 14.85 -17.56
N THR A 129 -1.02 14.37 -16.66
CA THR A 129 -1.67 13.05 -16.76
C THR A 129 -3.12 13.10 -17.25
N GLN A 130 -3.73 14.29 -17.27
CA GLN A 130 -5.04 14.57 -17.87
C GLN A 130 -6.14 13.62 -17.40
N TRP A 131 -6.71 12.83 -18.31
CA TRP A 131 -7.83 11.94 -18.01
C TRP A 131 -7.51 10.99 -16.86
N TRP A 132 -6.35 10.32 -16.92
CA TRP A 132 -5.95 9.34 -15.91
C TRP A 132 -5.64 9.98 -14.56
N GLY A 133 -5.03 11.16 -14.54
CA GLY A 133 -4.81 11.90 -13.29
C GLY A 133 -6.11 12.20 -12.54
N ARG A 134 -7.18 12.52 -13.27
CA ARG A 134 -8.51 12.77 -12.69
C ARG A 134 -9.24 11.49 -12.25
N GLN A 135 -8.65 10.32 -12.46
CA GLN A 135 -9.19 9.04 -11.98
C GLN A 135 -8.57 8.62 -10.64
N MET A 136 -7.65 9.39 -10.03
CA MET A 136 -6.86 8.97 -8.87
C MET A 136 -7.62 9.02 -7.53
N VAL A 137 -8.85 8.50 -7.50
CA VAL A 137 -9.59 8.18 -6.26
C VAL A 137 -9.27 6.74 -5.85
N ILE A 138 -8.01 6.53 -5.49
CA ILE A 138 -7.46 5.25 -5.10
C ILE A 138 -6.70 5.41 -3.79
N TYR A 139 -6.69 4.35 -2.99
CA TYR A 139 -6.04 4.36 -1.68
C TYR A 139 -5.16 3.12 -1.54
N GLY A 140 -4.01 3.27 -0.91
CA GLY A 140 -3.02 2.22 -0.71
C GLY A 140 -2.56 2.07 0.73
N VAL A 141 -1.85 0.97 0.95
CA VAL A 141 -0.99 0.77 2.12
C VAL A 141 0.43 0.58 1.60
N HIS A 142 1.37 1.34 2.17
CA HIS A 142 2.78 1.20 1.82
C HIS A 142 3.58 0.68 3.01
N VAL A 143 4.55 -0.19 2.73
CA VAL A 143 5.44 -0.77 3.74
C VAL A 143 6.87 -0.54 3.34
N HIS A 144 7.60 0.22 4.15
CA HIS A 144 9.04 0.39 4.08
C HIS A 144 9.74 -0.65 4.94
N VAL A 145 10.83 -1.22 4.43
CA VAL A 145 11.76 -2.05 5.20
C VAL A 145 13.17 -1.46 5.11
N GLY A 146 13.78 -1.20 6.25
CA GLY A 146 15.12 -0.66 6.38
C GLY A 146 16.21 -1.64 5.94
N LEU A 147 17.19 -1.13 5.20
CA LEU A 147 18.36 -1.86 4.73
C LEU A 147 19.63 -1.21 5.29
N ASP A 148 20.57 -2.03 5.75
CA ASP A 148 21.83 -1.55 6.35
C ASP A 148 22.97 -1.44 5.33
N ASP A 149 22.77 -1.93 4.09
CA ASP A 149 23.69 -1.79 2.98
C ASP A 149 22.93 -1.58 1.66
N VAL A 150 23.39 -0.64 0.82
CA VAL A 150 22.84 -0.37 -0.52
C VAL A 150 22.93 -1.60 -1.44
N ALA A 151 23.90 -2.49 -1.23
CA ALA A 151 24.02 -3.74 -1.97
C ALA A 151 22.80 -4.65 -1.83
N GLN A 152 21.99 -4.46 -0.77
CA GLN A 152 20.76 -5.21 -0.52
C GLN A 152 19.56 -4.63 -1.26
N ALA A 153 19.62 -3.38 -1.73
CA ALA A 153 18.47 -2.67 -2.27
C ALA A 153 17.86 -3.36 -3.49
N MET A 154 18.68 -3.73 -4.48
CA MET A 154 18.18 -4.38 -5.69
C MET A 154 17.74 -5.83 -5.46
N PRO A 155 18.48 -6.67 -4.71
CA PRO A 155 17.97 -7.96 -4.29
C PRO A 155 16.62 -7.88 -3.57
N ALA A 156 16.43 -6.94 -2.65
CA ALA A 156 15.17 -6.76 -1.94
C ALA A 156 14.02 -6.33 -2.88
N VAL A 157 14.27 -5.36 -3.78
CA VAL A 157 13.31 -4.98 -4.82
C VAL A 157 12.95 -6.17 -5.70
N ASN A 158 13.95 -6.90 -6.19
CA ASN A 158 13.74 -8.05 -7.08
C ASN A 158 12.97 -9.17 -6.41
N ALA A 159 13.24 -9.42 -5.12
CA ALA A 159 12.50 -10.40 -4.34
C ALA A 159 11.04 -9.98 -4.24
N LEU A 160 10.74 -8.75 -3.79
CA LEU A 160 9.36 -8.26 -3.69
C LEU A 160 8.64 -8.22 -5.04
N CYS A 161 9.35 -7.97 -6.16
CA CYS A 161 8.77 -8.10 -7.50
C CYS A 161 8.27 -9.53 -7.78
N ASN A 162 8.94 -10.56 -7.28
CA ASN A 162 8.48 -11.93 -7.39
C ASN A 162 7.22 -12.21 -6.55
N TYR A 163 7.00 -11.43 -5.48
CA TYR A 163 5.82 -11.54 -4.60
C TYR A 163 4.72 -10.54 -4.89
N ASN A 164 4.85 -9.69 -5.92
CA ASN A 164 3.88 -8.63 -6.22
C ASN A 164 2.46 -9.16 -6.39
N ALA A 165 2.31 -10.30 -7.09
CA ALA A 165 0.99 -10.90 -7.29
C ALA A 165 0.37 -11.41 -5.98
N HIS A 166 1.18 -11.94 -5.05
CA HIS A 166 0.72 -12.40 -3.75
C HIS A 166 0.15 -11.24 -2.94
N PHE A 167 0.90 -10.15 -2.80
CA PHE A 167 0.44 -8.95 -2.11
C PHE A 167 -0.78 -8.33 -2.78
N GLN A 168 -0.78 -8.18 -4.10
CA GLN A 168 -1.91 -7.59 -4.81
C GLN A 168 -3.17 -8.46 -4.70
N ALA A 169 -3.08 -9.78 -4.84
CA ALA A 169 -4.21 -10.69 -4.70
C ALA A 169 -4.77 -10.71 -3.26
N LEU A 170 -3.87 -10.72 -2.27
CA LEU A 170 -4.21 -10.75 -0.85
C LEU A 170 -4.91 -9.47 -0.39
N THR A 171 -4.48 -8.32 -0.90
CA THR A 171 -4.96 -7.00 -0.47
C THR A 171 -6.06 -6.44 -1.36
N ALA A 172 -6.31 -7.04 -2.53
CA ALA A 172 -7.29 -6.57 -3.51
C ALA A 172 -8.61 -6.16 -2.87
N SER A 173 -9.01 -4.91 -3.09
CA SER A 173 -10.14 -4.31 -2.41
C SER A 173 -10.78 -3.18 -3.22
N SER A 174 -10.69 -3.26 -4.55
CA SER A 174 -11.27 -2.27 -5.46
C SER A 174 -12.03 -2.91 -6.62
N PRO A 175 -13.08 -3.73 -6.38
CA PRO A 175 -13.84 -4.35 -7.45
C PRO A 175 -14.77 -3.37 -8.19
N TYR A 176 -15.15 -2.27 -7.55
CA TYR A 176 -16.10 -1.29 -8.10
C TYR A 176 -15.42 -0.01 -8.57
N TRP A 177 -15.97 0.60 -9.61
CA TRP A 177 -15.54 1.91 -10.12
C TRP A 177 -16.74 2.71 -10.62
N SER A 178 -16.99 3.87 -10.02
CA SER A 178 -18.09 4.77 -10.42
C SER A 178 -19.46 4.08 -10.49
N GLY A 179 -19.73 3.15 -9.57
CA GLY A 179 -21.01 2.47 -9.43
C GLY A 179 -21.11 1.13 -10.14
N GLU A 180 -20.09 0.75 -10.91
CA GLU A 180 -20.08 -0.47 -11.72
C GLU A 180 -19.13 -1.52 -11.13
N ASP A 181 -19.54 -2.81 -11.13
CA ASP A 181 -18.59 -3.90 -10.90
C ASP A 181 -17.70 -4.03 -12.14
N THR A 182 -16.41 -3.79 -11.96
CA THR A 182 -15.42 -3.79 -13.05
C THR A 182 -15.10 -5.19 -13.56
N GLY A 183 -15.47 -6.22 -12.79
CA GLY A 183 -15.01 -7.59 -12.98
C GLY A 183 -13.57 -7.83 -12.52
N TYR A 184 -12.87 -6.83 -11.99
CA TYR A 184 -11.54 -6.98 -11.38
C TYR A 184 -11.65 -7.16 -9.86
N ALA A 185 -10.60 -7.69 -9.24
CA ALA A 185 -10.43 -7.73 -7.79
C ALA A 185 -9.75 -6.44 -7.29
N SER A 186 -8.72 -5.97 -8.03
CA SER A 186 -8.08 -4.67 -7.82
C SER A 186 -8.15 -3.82 -9.09
N GLN A 187 -9.13 -2.92 -9.16
CA GLN A 187 -9.19 -1.90 -10.20
C GLN A 187 -8.14 -0.81 -9.97
N ARG A 188 -7.77 -0.55 -8.70
CA ARG A 188 -6.69 0.40 -8.35
C ARG A 188 -5.42 0.10 -9.12
N ALA A 189 -5.00 -1.17 -9.18
CA ALA A 189 -3.81 -1.58 -9.92
C ALA A 189 -3.88 -1.19 -11.41
N LEU A 190 -5.04 -1.31 -12.04
CA LEU A 190 -5.24 -0.99 -13.45
C LEU A 190 -5.32 0.51 -13.75
N VAL A 191 -5.90 1.28 -12.83
CA VAL A 191 -6.00 2.74 -12.94
C VAL A 191 -4.63 3.37 -12.72
N PHE A 192 -3.90 2.94 -11.69
CA PHE A 192 -2.61 3.53 -11.33
C PHE A 192 -1.55 3.35 -12.43
N GLN A 193 -1.47 2.17 -13.05
CA GLN A 193 -0.49 1.87 -14.11
C GLN A 193 -0.67 2.68 -15.42
N GLN A 194 -1.73 3.49 -15.53
CA GLN A 194 -1.91 4.39 -16.67
C GLN A 194 -1.04 5.66 -16.56
N LEU A 195 -0.51 5.95 -15.37
CA LEU A 195 0.38 7.07 -15.16
C LEU A 195 1.81 6.74 -15.61
N PRO A 196 2.56 7.72 -16.14
CA PRO A 196 3.99 7.55 -16.38
C PRO A 196 4.69 7.07 -15.11
N THR A 197 5.62 6.13 -15.27
CA THR A 197 6.41 5.52 -14.19
C THR A 197 5.60 4.82 -13.09
N ALA A 198 4.30 4.59 -13.30
CA ALA A 198 3.46 3.86 -12.37
C ALA A 198 3.21 2.41 -12.82
N GLY A 199 3.06 1.51 -11.85
CA GLY A 199 2.81 0.09 -12.09
C GLY A 199 4.05 -0.77 -11.93
N ALA A 200 4.15 -1.84 -12.73
CA ALA A 200 5.13 -2.90 -12.54
C ALA A 200 6.56 -2.36 -12.46
N SER A 201 7.27 -2.77 -11.41
CA SER A 201 8.66 -2.39 -11.18
C SER A 201 9.61 -3.02 -12.18
N PHE A 202 10.76 -2.36 -12.34
CA PHE A 202 11.91 -2.93 -13.04
C PHE A 202 12.83 -3.64 -12.06
N GLN A 203 13.39 -4.75 -12.51
CA GLN A 203 14.38 -5.52 -11.77
C GLN A 203 15.77 -5.18 -12.29
N PHE A 204 16.74 -5.03 -11.38
CA PHE A 204 18.12 -4.68 -11.70
C PHE A 204 19.07 -5.63 -10.97
N GLU A 205 20.19 -5.97 -11.57
CA GLU A 205 21.19 -6.83 -10.91
C GLU A 205 21.93 -6.08 -9.78
N GLU A 206 22.21 -4.79 -10.01
CA GLU A 206 23.02 -3.96 -9.11
C GLU A 206 22.39 -2.56 -8.94
N TRP A 207 22.71 -1.89 -7.82
CA TRP A 207 22.31 -0.51 -7.54
C TRP A 207 22.63 0.46 -8.70
N SER A 208 23.78 0.27 -9.34
CA SER A 208 24.21 1.07 -10.49
C SER A 208 23.21 1.03 -11.66
N GLY A 209 22.46 -0.07 -11.81
CA GLY A 209 21.39 -0.19 -12.80
C GLY A 209 20.20 0.71 -12.49
N TYR A 210 19.79 0.75 -11.22
CA TYR A 210 18.75 1.64 -10.73
C TYR A 210 19.15 3.11 -10.88
N GLU A 211 20.38 3.45 -10.50
CA GLU A 211 20.94 4.80 -10.68
C GLU A 211 20.92 5.26 -12.15
N ARG A 212 21.27 4.36 -13.08
CA ARG A 212 21.19 4.66 -14.53
C ARG A 212 19.75 4.88 -14.95
N ALA A 213 18.82 4.01 -14.56
CA ALA A 213 17.41 4.15 -14.91
C ALA A 213 16.80 5.47 -14.40
N VAL A 214 17.04 5.83 -13.13
CA VAL A 214 16.59 7.11 -12.56
C VAL A 214 17.23 8.28 -13.32
N SER A 215 18.54 8.22 -13.57
CA SER A 215 19.26 9.26 -14.33
C SER A 215 18.71 9.45 -15.74
N ASP A 216 18.30 8.38 -16.42
CA ASP A 216 17.70 8.43 -17.76
C ASP A 216 16.29 9.04 -17.72
N LEU A 217 15.48 8.67 -16.71
CA LEU A 217 14.13 9.23 -16.51
C LEU A 217 14.16 10.73 -16.17
N GLU A 218 15.13 11.17 -15.35
CA GLU A 218 15.36 12.59 -15.06
C GLU A 218 15.84 13.33 -16.31
N HIS A 219 16.84 12.78 -17.02
CA HIS A 219 17.39 13.40 -18.22
C HIS A 219 16.34 13.62 -19.31
N THR A 220 15.42 12.67 -19.48
CA THR A 220 14.33 12.74 -20.46
C THR A 220 13.14 13.58 -19.99
N GLY A 221 13.14 14.05 -18.73
CA GLY A 221 12.04 14.82 -18.13
C GLY A 221 10.79 13.97 -17.85
N VAL A 222 10.93 12.64 -17.82
CA VAL A 222 9.84 11.74 -17.40
C VAL A 222 9.56 11.94 -15.91
N ILE A 223 10.60 12.11 -15.10
CA ILE A 223 10.50 12.51 -13.69
C ILE A 223 11.34 13.76 -13.44
N LYS A 224 10.97 14.55 -12.42
CA LYS A 224 11.81 15.65 -11.94
C LYS A 224 12.94 15.17 -11.03
N ASP A 225 12.63 14.20 -10.18
CA ASP A 225 13.54 13.58 -9.25
C ASP A 225 13.04 12.17 -8.89
N VAL A 226 13.89 11.39 -8.21
CA VAL A 226 13.61 10.00 -7.80
C VAL A 226 12.31 9.80 -7.01
N THR A 227 11.76 10.81 -6.33
CA THR A 227 10.51 10.68 -5.57
C THR A 227 9.28 10.51 -6.47
N GLU A 228 9.37 10.91 -7.74
CA GLU A 228 8.32 10.72 -8.75
C GLU A 228 8.35 9.33 -9.42
N VAL A 229 9.24 8.41 -9.00
CA VAL A 229 9.23 7.01 -9.44
C VAL A 229 8.07 6.28 -8.76
N ARG A 230 7.00 5.94 -9.51
CA ARG A 230 5.74 5.39 -8.97
C ARG A 230 5.63 3.87 -9.14
N TRP A 231 6.76 3.17 -9.18
CA TRP A 231 6.76 1.70 -9.30
C TRP A 231 6.12 1.03 -8.09
N ASP A 232 5.47 -0.12 -8.32
CA ASP A 232 4.79 -0.94 -7.30
C ASP A 232 5.71 -1.35 -6.14
N VAL A 233 7.00 -1.50 -6.44
CA VAL A 233 8.11 -1.73 -5.50
C VAL A 233 9.27 -0.85 -5.92
N ARG A 234 9.89 -0.13 -4.99
CA ARG A 234 11.06 0.69 -5.29
C ARG A 234 12.04 0.75 -4.12
N ALA A 235 13.27 1.12 -4.41
CA ALA A 235 14.18 1.58 -3.38
C ALA A 235 13.91 3.06 -3.08
N VAL A 236 14.10 3.45 -1.83
CA VAL A 236 13.92 4.83 -1.36
C VAL A 236 15.25 5.33 -0.80
N PRO A 237 16.15 5.87 -1.66
CA PRO A 237 17.52 6.17 -1.27
C PRO A 237 17.60 7.09 -0.04
N ARG A 238 16.78 8.14 0.02
CA ARG A 238 16.76 9.10 1.13
C ARG A 238 16.43 8.47 2.50
N LEU A 239 15.76 7.32 2.51
CA LEU A 239 15.36 6.58 3.72
C LEU A 239 16.18 5.30 3.92
N GLY A 240 17.01 4.90 2.96
CA GLY A 240 17.75 3.64 3.06
C GLY A 240 16.83 2.42 3.11
N THR A 241 15.69 2.45 2.42
CA THR A 241 14.66 1.40 2.50
C THR A 241 14.31 0.82 1.14
N VAL A 242 13.71 -0.37 1.14
CA VAL A 242 12.83 -0.84 0.07
C VAL A 242 11.39 -0.57 0.47
N GLU A 243 10.55 -0.22 -0.50
CA GLU A 243 9.16 0.15 -0.28
C GLU A 243 8.24 -0.69 -1.16
N LEU A 244 7.28 -1.37 -0.53
CA LEU A 244 6.18 -2.09 -1.16
C LEU A 244 4.95 -1.17 -1.24
N ARG A 245 4.47 -0.90 -2.47
CA ARG A 245 3.34 0.01 -2.77
C ARG A 245 2.21 -0.63 -3.56
N VAL A 246 2.35 -1.92 -3.88
CA VAL A 246 1.40 -2.67 -4.71
C VAL A 246 0.03 -2.85 -4.03
N CYS A 247 -0.01 -2.83 -2.69
CA CYS A 247 -1.21 -3.14 -1.92
C CYS A 247 -2.32 -2.12 -2.15
N ASP A 248 -3.55 -2.60 -2.34
CA ASP A 248 -4.73 -1.76 -2.20
C ASP A 248 -4.91 -1.32 -0.74
N GLY A 249 -5.76 -0.33 -0.51
CA GLY A 249 -6.19 0.07 0.83
C GLY A 249 -6.78 -1.10 1.61
N LEU A 250 -6.47 -1.15 2.91
CA LEU A 250 -6.92 -2.18 3.84
C LEU A 250 -7.80 -1.57 4.92
N ALA A 251 -8.90 -2.24 5.25
CA ALA A 251 -9.87 -1.69 6.19
C ALA A 251 -9.39 -1.75 7.63
N THR A 252 -8.52 -2.71 7.97
CA THR A 252 -8.18 -3.02 9.35
C THR A 252 -6.67 -3.01 9.60
N LEU A 253 -6.30 -2.64 10.82
CA LEU A 253 -4.92 -2.66 11.30
C LEU A 253 -4.36 -4.09 11.35
N GLU A 254 -5.20 -5.09 11.57
CA GLU A 254 -4.82 -6.50 11.54
C GLU A 254 -4.37 -6.94 10.13
N GLU A 255 -5.06 -6.50 9.08
CA GLU A 255 -4.63 -6.76 7.70
C GLU A 255 -3.30 -6.06 7.39
N ILE A 256 -3.12 -4.82 7.86
CA ILE A 256 -1.85 -4.07 7.72
C ILE A 256 -0.72 -4.80 8.45
N ALA A 257 -0.98 -5.32 9.65
CA ALA A 257 -0.01 -6.10 10.42
C ALA A 257 0.46 -7.34 9.65
N GLY A 258 -0.47 -8.10 9.05
CA GLY A 258 -0.13 -9.27 8.23
C GLY A 258 0.72 -8.93 7.01
N VAL A 259 0.36 -7.86 6.29
CA VAL A 259 1.14 -7.39 5.13
C VAL A 259 2.52 -6.88 5.55
N ALA A 260 2.62 -6.13 6.64
CA ALA A 260 3.87 -5.63 7.17
C ALA A 260 4.79 -6.79 7.59
N ALA A 261 4.28 -7.78 8.32
CA ALA A 261 5.02 -8.96 8.75
C ALA A 261 5.53 -9.79 7.56
N LEU A 262 4.67 -10.05 6.56
CA LEU A 262 5.06 -10.76 5.35
C LEU A 262 6.17 -10.02 4.58
N THR A 263 6.02 -8.70 4.42
CA THR A 263 7.01 -7.85 3.75
C THR A 263 8.35 -7.88 4.51
N GLN A 264 8.31 -7.70 5.83
CA GLN A 264 9.50 -7.73 6.69
C GLN A 264 10.22 -9.08 6.59
N CYS A 265 9.47 -10.19 6.65
CA CYS A 265 10.01 -11.54 6.59
C CYS A 265 10.65 -11.85 5.23
N ILE A 266 10.00 -11.48 4.12
CA ILE A 266 10.55 -11.69 2.77
C ILE A 266 11.86 -10.92 2.60
N VAL A 267 11.88 -9.64 2.97
CA VAL A 267 13.08 -8.80 2.83
C VAL A 267 14.19 -9.31 3.75
N HIS A 268 13.88 -9.63 5.01
CA HIS A 268 14.86 -10.14 5.97
C HIS A 268 15.46 -11.49 5.52
N SER A 269 14.61 -12.44 5.10
CA SER A 269 15.04 -13.73 4.54
C SER A 269 15.96 -13.51 3.34
N THR A 270 15.58 -12.62 2.43
CA THR A 270 16.36 -12.30 1.23
C THR A 270 17.75 -11.77 1.61
N VAL A 271 17.84 -10.84 2.56
CA VAL A 271 19.12 -10.30 3.02
C VAL A 271 19.99 -11.40 3.64
N LYS A 272 19.42 -12.26 4.50
CA LYS A 272 20.17 -13.38 5.09
C LYS A 272 20.67 -14.37 4.04
N ASP A 273 19.87 -14.65 3.01
CA ASP A 273 20.28 -15.54 1.93
C ASP A 273 21.47 -14.96 1.14
N LEU A 274 21.50 -13.65 0.90
CA LEU A 274 22.64 -12.97 0.25
C LEU A 274 23.92 -13.06 1.08
N GLU A 275 23.82 -12.85 2.40
CA GLU A 275 24.97 -12.97 3.31
C GLU A 275 25.57 -14.37 3.33
N ASN A 276 24.73 -15.39 3.08
CA ASN A 276 25.15 -16.78 2.94
C ASN A 276 25.65 -17.14 1.52
N GLY A 277 25.84 -16.14 0.64
CA GLY A 277 26.32 -16.32 -0.73
C GLY A 277 25.23 -16.74 -1.73
N GLY A 278 23.96 -16.66 -1.34
CA GLY A 278 22.81 -16.84 -2.21
C GLY A 278 22.62 -15.67 -3.17
N LYS A 279 21.63 -15.81 -4.06
CA LYS A 279 21.22 -14.77 -5.01
C LYS A 279 19.72 -14.83 -5.24
N VAL A 280 19.12 -13.68 -5.52
CA VAL A 280 17.71 -13.61 -5.94
C VAL A 280 17.62 -13.96 -7.41
N VAL A 281 16.78 -14.94 -7.74
CA VAL A 281 16.44 -15.25 -9.13
C VAL A 281 15.23 -14.42 -9.51
N SER A 282 15.44 -13.45 -10.40
CA SER A 282 14.38 -12.60 -10.92
C SER A 282 13.54 -13.34 -11.96
N MET A 283 12.22 -13.22 -11.87
CA MET A 283 11.35 -13.64 -12.97
C MET A 283 11.57 -12.76 -14.20
N PRO A 284 11.36 -13.29 -15.42
CA PRO A 284 11.30 -12.47 -16.62
C PRO A 284 10.25 -11.35 -16.48
N PRO A 285 10.52 -10.14 -17.00
CA PRO A 285 9.66 -8.98 -16.79
C PRO A 285 8.24 -9.15 -17.37
N TRP A 286 8.09 -9.93 -18.45
CA TRP A 286 6.77 -10.26 -19.00
C TRP A 286 5.96 -11.18 -18.08
N PHE A 287 6.59 -12.03 -17.27
CA PHE A 287 5.88 -12.81 -16.23
C PHE A 287 5.48 -11.95 -15.04
N VAL A 288 6.33 -11.00 -14.62
CA VAL A 288 5.96 -10.01 -13.59
C VAL A 288 4.73 -9.21 -14.05
N GLN A 289 4.71 -8.77 -15.30
CA GLN A 289 3.58 -8.04 -15.89
C GLN A 289 2.31 -8.89 -15.97
N GLU A 290 2.42 -10.14 -16.44
CA GLU A 290 1.30 -11.08 -16.51
C GLU A 290 0.73 -11.37 -15.11
N ASN A 291 1.60 -11.66 -14.14
CA ASN A 291 1.22 -11.89 -12.75
C ASN A 291 0.49 -10.69 -12.14
N LYS A 292 0.94 -9.46 -12.41
CA LYS A 292 0.22 -8.24 -11.98
C LYS A 292 -1.19 -8.22 -12.56
N TRP A 293 -1.36 -8.52 -13.84
CA TRP A 293 -2.69 -8.54 -14.45
C TRP A 293 -3.57 -9.65 -13.90
N ARG A 294 -3.06 -10.88 -13.78
CA ARG A 294 -3.80 -12.03 -13.22
C ARG A 294 -4.25 -11.76 -11.79
N ALA A 295 -3.36 -11.27 -10.93
CA ALA A 295 -3.72 -10.92 -9.56
C ALA A 295 -4.76 -9.79 -9.49
N ALA A 296 -4.65 -8.77 -10.37
CA ALA A 296 -5.64 -7.69 -10.42
C ALA A 296 -7.02 -8.21 -10.82
N ARG A 297 -7.07 -9.16 -11.77
CA ARG A 297 -8.31 -9.69 -12.33
C ARG A 297 -8.98 -10.73 -11.44
N TYR A 298 -8.21 -11.68 -10.92
CA TYR A 298 -8.72 -12.87 -10.25
C TYR A 298 -8.55 -12.84 -8.74
N GLY A 299 -7.75 -11.91 -8.19
CA GLY A 299 -7.50 -11.84 -6.75
C GLY A 299 -6.92 -13.15 -6.22
N LEU A 300 -7.46 -13.63 -5.12
CA LEU A 300 -7.06 -14.90 -4.48
C LEU A 300 -7.24 -16.15 -5.36
N ASP A 301 -8.05 -16.07 -6.43
CA ASP A 301 -8.23 -17.18 -7.38
C ASP A 301 -7.20 -17.18 -8.52
N ALA A 302 -6.17 -16.33 -8.45
CA ALA A 302 -5.15 -16.23 -9.49
C ALA A 302 -4.19 -17.42 -9.47
N GLU A 303 -4.05 -18.11 -10.62
CA GLU A 303 -2.90 -18.95 -10.92
C GLU A 303 -1.72 -18.07 -11.35
N ILE A 304 -0.68 -18.03 -10.54
CA ILE A 304 0.49 -17.17 -10.70
C ILE A 304 1.70 -17.96 -11.18
N ILE A 305 2.54 -17.30 -11.96
CA ILE A 305 3.83 -17.82 -12.41
C ILE A 305 4.85 -17.63 -11.28
N LEU A 306 5.60 -18.66 -10.94
CA LEU A 306 6.47 -18.68 -9.75
C LEU A 306 7.94 -18.42 -10.07
N ASN A 307 8.38 -18.72 -11.29
CA ASN A 307 9.80 -18.70 -11.66
C ASN A 307 10.03 -18.44 -13.15
N ALA A 308 11.30 -18.47 -13.56
CA ALA A 308 11.71 -18.22 -14.94
C ALA A 308 11.36 -19.37 -15.90
N GLU A 309 11.16 -20.58 -15.38
CA GLU A 309 10.74 -21.76 -16.11
C GLU A 309 9.26 -21.74 -16.46
N GLY A 310 8.48 -20.86 -15.81
CA GLY A 310 7.05 -20.72 -16.04
C GLY A 310 6.20 -21.72 -15.26
N ASP A 311 6.71 -22.24 -14.13
CA ASP A 311 5.90 -23.05 -13.23
C ASP A 311 4.78 -22.20 -12.63
N GLU A 312 3.58 -22.77 -12.53
CA GLU A 312 2.38 -22.06 -12.06
C GLU A 312 1.77 -22.72 -10.82
N MET A 313 1.16 -21.91 -9.97
CA MET A 313 0.42 -22.36 -8.79
C MET A 313 -0.66 -21.35 -8.41
N LEU A 314 -1.73 -21.82 -7.77
CA LEU A 314 -2.69 -20.93 -7.12
C LEU A 314 -1.98 -20.05 -6.09
N VAL A 315 -2.25 -18.74 -6.12
CA VAL A 315 -1.58 -17.76 -5.25
C VAL A 315 -1.73 -18.10 -3.76
N THR A 316 -2.88 -18.62 -3.34
CA THR A 316 -3.13 -19.03 -1.94
C THR A 316 -2.31 -20.25 -1.54
N ASP A 317 -2.14 -21.22 -2.45
CA ASP A 317 -1.35 -22.42 -2.17
C ASP A 317 0.12 -22.06 -2.03
N HIS A 318 0.63 -21.18 -2.90
CA HIS A 318 2.00 -20.70 -2.79
C HIS A 318 2.20 -19.82 -1.55
N LEU A 319 1.25 -18.93 -1.23
CA LEU A 319 1.29 -18.15 0.00
C LEU A 319 1.38 -19.07 1.22
N GLN A 320 0.58 -20.14 1.29
CA GLN A 320 0.65 -21.08 2.41
C GLN A 320 2.03 -21.75 2.54
N GLN A 321 2.67 -22.12 1.42
CA GLN A 321 4.03 -22.66 1.44
C GLN A 321 5.04 -21.63 1.95
N GLU A 322 4.89 -20.38 1.52
CA GLU A 322 5.76 -19.28 1.92
C GLU A 322 5.60 -18.91 3.39
N LEU A 323 4.37 -18.93 3.93
CA LEU A 323 4.14 -18.75 5.36
C LEU A 323 4.87 -19.82 6.19
N ASN A 324 4.82 -21.08 5.77
CA ASN A 324 5.57 -22.16 6.44
C ASN A 324 7.09 -21.95 6.34
N ARG A 325 7.58 -21.50 5.18
CA ARG A 325 9.00 -21.20 4.96
C ARG A 325 9.48 -20.03 5.82
N LEU A 326 8.63 -19.02 6.00
CA LEU A 326 8.95 -17.78 6.71
C LEU A 326 8.68 -17.85 8.22
N GLU A 327 7.98 -18.88 8.72
CA GLU A 327 7.70 -19.05 10.16
C GLU A 327 8.94 -18.90 11.07
N PRO A 328 10.12 -19.51 10.75
CA PRO A 328 11.32 -19.32 11.57
C PRO A 328 11.83 -17.87 11.55
N VAL A 329 11.69 -17.18 10.41
CA VAL A 329 12.10 -15.78 10.24
C VAL A 329 11.17 -14.87 11.03
N ALA A 330 9.87 -15.12 11.01
CA ALA A 330 8.90 -14.36 11.79
C ALA A 330 9.13 -14.52 13.30
N LYS A 331 9.52 -15.72 13.77
CA LYS A 331 9.92 -15.93 15.17
C LYS A 331 11.17 -15.14 15.55
N GLU A 332 12.16 -15.08 14.65
CA GLU A 332 13.38 -14.28 14.85
C GLU A 332 13.07 -12.78 14.93
N LEU A 333 12.14 -12.30 14.11
CA LEU A 333 11.70 -10.91 14.06
C LEU A 333 10.64 -10.55 15.13
N GLY A 334 10.09 -11.54 15.83
CA GLY A 334 9.02 -11.34 16.80
C GLY A 334 7.66 -10.97 16.20
N CYS A 335 7.41 -11.34 14.94
CA CYS A 335 6.17 -11.04 14.20
C CYS A 335 5.41 -12.29 13.73
N ALA A 336 5.56 -13.41 14.44
CA ALA A 336 4.93 -14.69 14.08
C ALA A 336 3.40 -14.65 14.14
N ASP A 337 2.85 -13.96 15.15
CA ASP A 337 1.40 -13.79 15.31
C ASP A 337 0.84 -12.91 14.18
N GLU A 338 1.53 -11.81 13.87
CA GLU A 338 1.15 -10.95 12.75
C GLU A 338 1.28 -11.67 11.39
N LEU A 339 2.31 -12.49 11.18
CA LEU A 339 2.44 -13.28 9.94
C LEU A 339 1.28 -14.28 9.79
N ALA A 340 0.80 -14.87 10.89
CA ALA A 340 -0.32 -15.81 10.86
C ALA A 340 -1.65 -15.15 10.41
N LEU A 341 -1.77 -13.82 10.52
CA LEU A 341 -2.93 -13.08 10.00
C LEU A 341 -3.07 -13.21 8.48
N VAL A 342 -1.99 -13.47 7.73
CA VAL A 342 -2.06 -13.68 6.28
C VAL A 342 -2.91 -14.91 5.95
N GLU A 343 -2.80 -16.00 6.72
CA GLU A 343 -3.64 -17.18 6.53
C GLU A 343 -5.11 -16.86 6.84
N GLN A 344 -5.35 -16.06 7.88
CA GLN A 344 -6.70 -15.60 8.20
C GLN A 344 -7.28 -14.73 7.06
N MET A 345 -6.51 -13.81 6.50
CA MET A 345 -6.93 -12.97 5.36
C MET A 345 -7.33 -13.83 4.14
N MET A 346 -6.56 -14.88 3.83
CA MET A 346 -6.93 -15.82 2.76
C MET A 346 -8.23 -16.56 3.06
N ARG A 347 -8.41 -17.03 4.30
CA ARG A 347 -9.58 -17.82 4.73
C ARG A 347 -10.86 -16.99 4.80
N GLU A 348 -10.78 -15.77 5.32
CA GLU A 348 -11.93 -14.86 5.46
C GLU A 348 -12.29 -14.15 4.14
N GLY A 349 -11.33 -14.11 3.21
CA GLY A 349 -11.46 -13.47 1.92
C GLY A 349 -10.97 -12.01 1.92
N ALA A 350 -10.24 -11.67 0.86
CA ALA A 350 -9.76 -10.31 0.60
C ALA A 350 -10.91 -9.29 0.48
N GLY A 351 -10.56 -7.99 0.51
CA GLY A 351 -11.54 -6.89 0.55
C GLY A 351 -12.57 -6.97 -0.57
N TYR A 352 -12.14 -7.29 -1.79
CA TYR A 352 -13.04 -7.37 -2.95
C TYR A 352 -14.14 -8.44 -2.81
N ILE A 353 -13.83 -9.57 -2.17
CA ILE A 353 -14.80 -10.65 -1.91
C ILE A 353 -15.86 -10.15 -0.94
N ARG A 354 -15.41 -9.53 0.17
CA ARG A 354 -16.31 -8.96 1.19
C ARG A 354 -17.21 -7.87 0.61
N GLN A 355 -16.66 -6.96 -0.20
CA GLN A 355 -17.44 -5.91 -0.84
C GLN A 355 -18.52 -6.48 -1.78
N ARG A 356 -18.21 -7.51 -2.57
CA ARG A 356 -19.19 -8.20 -3.42
C ARG A 356 -20.28 -8.89 -2.59
N GLN A 357 -19.92 -9.58 -1.51
CA GLN A 357 -20.89 -10.20 -0.60
C GLN A 357 -21.82 -9.16 0.06
N VAL A 358 -21.27 -8.03 0.51
CA VAL A 358 -22.07 -6.94 1.10
C VAL A 358 -23.03 -6.36 0.06
N ALA A 359 -22.57 -6.09 -1.15
CA ALA A 359 -23.43 -5.61 -2.23
C ALA A 359 -24.53 -6.62 -2.57
N GLU A 360 -24.21 -7.90 -2.73
CA GLU A 360 -25.18 -8.96 -3.05
C GLU A 360 -26.27 -9.08 -1.97
N THR A 361 -25.87 -9.12 -0.70
CA THR A 361 -26.80 -9.21 0.43
C THR A 361 -27.72 -7.98 0.56
N HIS A 362 -27.30 -6.83 0.03
CA HIS A 362 -28.04 -5.58 0.01
C HIS A 362 -28.59 -5.21 -1.38
N GLN A 363 -28.82 -6.20 -2.26
CA GLN A 363 -29.46 -6.01 -3.57
C GLN A 363 -28.75 -4.98 -4.48
N GLY A 364 -27.42 -4.90 -4.37
CA GLY A 364 -26.57 -3.99 -5.15
C GLY A 364 -26.38 -2.60 -4.56
N ASP A 365 -26.83 -2.32 -3.32
CA ASP A 365 -26.62 -1.01 -2.69
C ASP A 365 -25.16 -0.81 -2.27
N LEU A 366 -24.38 -0.14 -3.11
CA LEU A 366 -22.97 0.15 -2.87
C LEU A 366 -22.70 1.10 -1.70
N ARG A 367 -23.72 1.79 -1.18
CA ARG A 367 -23.57 2.56 0.06
C ARG A 367 -23.29 1.64 1.24
N GLN A 368 -23.94 0.48 1.28
CA GLN A 368 -23.72 -0.52 2.33
C GLN A 368 -22.29 -1.06 2.30
N VAL A 369 -21.67 -1.12 1.13
CA VAL A 369 -20.25 -1.50 0.98
C VAL A 369 -19.34 -0.49 1.68
N VAL A 370 -19.60 0.81 1.52
CA VAL A 370 -18.84 1.86 2.20
C VAL A 370 -19.07 1.83 3.70
N LEU A 371 -20.33 1.72 4.13
CA LEU A 371 -20.68 1.69 5.56
C LEU A 371 -20.11 0.47 6.28
N ASP A 372 -20.10 -0.72 5.65
CA ASP A 372 -19.46 -1.92 6.21
C ASP A 372 -17.94 -1.71 6.35
N ALA A 373 -17.28 -1.20 5.32
CA ALA A 373 -15.84 -0.92 5.36
C ALA A 373 -15.48 0.11 6.43
N ALA A 374 -16.20 1.24 6.51
CA ALA A 374 -16.00 2.26 7.53
C ALA A 374 -16.24 1.71 8.94
N ALA A 375 -17.28 0.88 9.13
CA ALA A 375 -17.55 0.21 10.40
C ALA A 375 -16.41 -0.73 10.79
N ARG A 376 -15.84 -1.49 9.86
CA ARG A 376 -14.66 -2.35 10.11
C ARG A 376 -13.44 -1.52 10.50
N THR A 377 -13.17 -0.42 9.81
CA THR A 377 -12.05 0.48 10.14
C THR A 377 -12.21 1.04 11.55
N ARG A 378 -13.38 1.57 11.88
CA ARG A 378 -13.73 2.04 13.23
C ARG A 378 -13.59 0.93 14.29
N MET A 379 -14.10 -0.26 14.02
CA MET A 379 -14.02 -1.40 14.94
C MET A 379 -12.59 -1.89 15.13
N SER A 380 -11.79 -1.89 14.07
CA SER A 380 -10.38 -2.25 14.14
C SER A 380 -9.64 -1.24 15.01
N ILE A 381 -9.80 0.07 14.78
CA ILE A 381 -9.13 1.13 15.55
C ILE A 381 -9.52 1.10 17.03
N ASN A 382 -10.82 1.03 17.34
CA ASN A 382 -11.34 1.05 18.71
C ASN A 382 -11.32 -0.32 19.41
N GLY A 383 -11.08 -1.40 18.67
CA GLY A 383 -11.16 -2.76 19.16
C GLY A 383 -10.03 -3.11 20.14
N PRO A 384 -10.24 -4.14 20.98
CA PRO A 384 -9.14 -4.69 21.76
C PRO A 384 -8.11 -5.29 20.80
N ARG A 385 -6.84 -5.23 21.21
CA ARG A 385 -5.74 -5.86 20.49
C ARG A 385 -6.07 -7.34 20.21
N ARG A 386 -6.15 -7.73 18.94
CA ARG A 386 -6.18 -9.13 18.54
C ARG A 386 -4.73 -9.52 18.26
N VAL A 387 -4.20 -10.41 19.11
CA VAL A 387 -2.94 -11.10 18.88
C VAL A 387 -3.29 -12.43 18.25
#